data_AF-A0A0F3RNF2-F1
#
_entry.id   AF-A0A0F3RNF2-F1
#
_cell.length_a   1.000
_cell.length_b   1.000
_cell.length_c   1.000
_cell.angle_alpha   90.00
_cell.angle_beta   90.00
_cell.angle_gamma   90.00
#
_symmetry.space_group_name_H-M   'P 1'
#
loop_
_entity.id
_entity.type
_entity.pdbx_description
1 polymer ?
#
loop_
_entity_poly.entity_id
_entity_poly.type
_entity_poly.pdbx_seq_one_letter_code
_entity_poly.pdbx_strand_id
1 'polypeptide(L)'
;MDQGVDTGDIILCQKFHLAKKICFSELHDQCAKVGAKLLVKAINYIHTLPRIPQSQDRASYAHKLSKSESKINWYESAYTIDCKIRGMNHGQVLFLLIIIATLKF
;
A
#
# COMPACT_ATOMS: atom_id res chain seq x y z
N MET A 1 -14.59 -4.10 -8.86
CA MET A 1 -14.58 -3.10 -7.77
C MET A 1 -15.95 -3.08 -7.10
N ASP A 2 -16.07 -2.46 -5.93
CA ASP A 2 -17.31 -2.31 -5.15
C ASP A 2 -17.61 -0.80 -4.92
N GLN A 3 -18.75 -0.45 -4.30
CA GLN A 3 -19.18 0.94 -4.06
C GLN A 3 -18.29 1.70 -3.06
N GLY A 4 -17.63 0.97 -2.15
CA GLY A 4 -16.70 1.54 -1.18
C GLY A 4 -15.31 1.80 -1.76
N VAL A 5 -14.53 2.64 -1.08
CA VAL A 5 -13.11 2.86 -1.39
C VAL A 5 -12.33 1.62 -0.98
N ASP A 6 -11.66 0.98 -1.95
CA ASP A 6 -10.85 -0.22 -1.75
C ASP A 6 -11.58 -1.42 -1.11
N THR A 7 -12.90 -1.56 -1.26
CA THR A 7 -13.70 -2.67 -0.66
C THR A 7 -13.92 -3.90 -1.55
N GLY A 8 -13.46 -3.87 -2.80
CA GLY A 8 -13.71 -4.97 -3.74
C GLY A 8 -12.93 -6.25 -3.42
N ASP A 9 -13.40 -7.39 -3.92
CA ASP A 9 -12.74 -8.69 -3.71
C ASP A 9 -11.26 -8.70 -4.13
N ILE A 10 -10.44 -9.38 -3.34
CA ILE A 10 -9.02 -9.62 -3.62
C ILE A 10 -8.92 -10.76 -4.63
N ILE A 11 -8.20 -10.51 -5.74
CA ILE A 11 -7.95 -11.51 -6.80
C ILE A 11 -6.57 -12.15 -6.61
N LEU A 12 -5.55 -11.32 -6.44
CA LEU A 12 -4.15 -11.72 -6.24
C LEU A 12 -3.53 -10.86 -5.14
N CYS A 13 -2.67 -11.49 -4.34
CA CYS A 13 -1.90 -10.82 -3.30
C CYS A 13 -0.49 -11.42 -3.27
N GLN A 14 0.52 -10.58 -3.11
CA GLN A 14 1.91 -11.00 -2.92
C GLN A 14 2.43 -10.39 -1.63
N LYS A 15 2.88 -11.24 -0.70
CA LYS A 15 3.64 -10.81 0.47
C LYS A 15 5.12 -10.73 0.10
N PHE A 16 5.81 -9.76 0.67
CA PHE A 16 7.26 -9.64 0.59
C PHE A 16 7.83 -9.16 1.92
N HIS A 17 9.11 -9.43 2.12
CA HIS A 17 9.81 -9.02 3.33
C HIS A 17 10.13 -7.53 3.28
N LEU A 18 9.81 -6.82 4.36
CA LEU A 18 10.13 -5.42 4.50
C LEU A 18 11.45 -5.26 5.26
N ALA A 19 12.45 -4.64 4.64
CA ALA A 19 13.72 -4.37 5.30
C ALA A 19 13.54 -3.39 6.48
N LYS A 20 14.25 -3.61 7.59
CA LYS A 20 14.09 -2.83 8.83
C LYS A 20 14.28 -1.32 8.65
N LYS A 21 15.11 -0.90 7.70
CA LYS A 21 15.45 0.52 7.43
C LYS A 21 14.91 1.02 6.10
N ILE A 22 13.95 0.32 5.50
CA ILE A 22 13.40 0.73 4.21
C ILE A 22 12.80 2.14 4.32
N CYS A 23 13.04 2.95 3.29
CA CYS A 23 12.44 4.26 3.12
C CYS A 23 11.22 4.19 2.18
N PHE A 24 10.40 5.23 2.21
CA PHE A 24 9.21 5.32 1.35
C PHE A 24 9.50 5.07 -0.14
N SER A 25 10.56 5.70 -0.69
CA SER A 25 10.93 5.56 -2.11
C SER A 25 11.26 4.13 -2.50
N GLU A 26 12.04 3.42 -1.68
CA GLU A 26 12.42 2.03 -1.91
C GLU A 26 11.19 1.11 -1.86
N LEU A 27 10.30 1.33 -0.87
CA LEU A 27 9.06 0.60 -0.75
C LEU A 27 8.15 0.84 -1.96
N HIS A 28 8.01 2.09 -2.39
CA HIS A 28 7.26 2.47 -3.58
C HIS A 28 7.74 1.71 -4.82
N ASP A 29 9.06 1.74 -5.08
CA ASP A 29 9.63 1.10 -6.27
C ASP A 29 9.50 -0.42 -6.24
N GLN A 30 9.61 -1.03 -5.06
CA GLN A 30 9.36 -2.46 -4.88
C GLN A 30 7.89 -2.80 -5.14
N CYS A 31 6.96 -2.03 -4.56
CA CYS A 31 5.53 -2.20 -4.78
C CYS A 31 5.18 -2.06 -6.27
N ALA A 32 5.69 -1.02 -6.95
CA ALA A 32 5.45 -0.79 -8.37
C ALA A 32 5.88 -1.99 -9.23
N LYS A 33 7.08 -2.55 -8.98
CA LYS A 33 7.58 -3.74 -9.69
C LYS A 33 6.73 -4.98 -9.44
N VAL A 34 6.34 -5.23 -8.19
CA VAL A 34 5.52 -6.40 -7.81
C VAL A 34 4.12 -6.27 -8.40
N GLY A 35 3.51 -5.09 -8.29
CA GLY A 35 2.18 -4.83 -8.80
C GLY A 35 2.06 -4.93 -10.30
N ALA A 36 3.04 -4.44 -11.06
CA ALA A 36 3.06 -4.59 -12.51
C ALA A 36 3.00 -6.07 -12.91
N LYS A 37 3.79 -6.92 -12.25
CA LYS A 37 3.78 -8.38 -12.48
C LYS A 37 2.43 -9.01 -12.10
N LEU A 38 1.87 -8.64 -10.96
CA LEU A 38 0.56 -9.14 -10.52
C LEU A 38 -0.56 -8.70 -11.46
N LEU A 39 -0.54 -7.47 -11.94
CA LEU A 39 -1.56 -6.95 -12.84
C LEU A 39 -1.57 -7.70 -14.17
N VAL A 40 -0.40 -7.92 -14.78
CA VAL A 40 -0.29 -8.71 -16.01
C VAL A 40 -0.82 -10.13 -15.79
N LYS A 41 -0.46 -10.76 -14.66
CA LYS A 41 -1.00 -12.09 -14.30
C LYS A 41 -2.52 -12.06 -14.10
N ALA A 42 -3.04 -11.04 -13.42
CA ALA A 42 -4.47 -10.91 -13.16
C ALA A 42 -5.25 -10.81 -14.48
N ILE A 43 -4.79 -10.02 -15.43
CA ILE A 43 -5.43 -9.85 -16.74
C ILE A 43 -5.42 -11.17 -17.53
N ASN A 44 -4.26 -11.84 -17.60
CA ASN A 44 -4.13 -13.07 -18.39
C ASN A 44 -5.00 -14.22 -17.87
N TYR A 45 -5.35 -14.24 -16.58
CA TYR A 45 -6.06 -15.34 -15.94
C TYR A 45 -7.38 -14.92 -15.29
N ILE A 46 -7.91 -13.75 -15.62
CA ILE A 46 -9.03 -13.11 -14.89
C ILE A 46 -10.28 -13.98 -14.76
N HIS A 47 -10.56 -14.85 -15.73
CA HIS A 47 -11.71 -15.74 -15.74
C HIS A 47 -11.55 -16.99 -14.87
N THR A 48 -10.32 -17.30 -14.47
CA THR A 48 -9.99 -18.50 -13.68
C THR A 48 -9.55 -18.19 -12.25
N LEU A 49 -9.18 -16.93 -11.99
CA LEU A 49 -8.72 -16.50 -10.67
C LEU A 49 -9.90 -16.33 -9.70
N PRO A 50 -9.69 -16.65 -8.40
CA PRO A 50 -10.74 -16.55 -7.40
C PRO A 50 -11.09 -15.08 -7.11
N ARG A 51 -12.30 -14.89 -6.58
CA ARG A 51 -12.74 -13.64 -5.96
C ARG A 51 -12.82 -13.88 -4.45
N ILE A 52 -11.92 -13.29 -3.69
CA ILE A 52 -11.82 -13.50 -2.25
C ILE A 52 -12.36 -12.25 -1.54
N PRO A 53 -13.52 -12.33 -0.84
CA PRO A 53 -14.05 -11.21 -0.08
C PRO A 53 -13.05 -10.69 0.95
N GLN A 54 -13.00 -9.37 1.11
CA GLN A 54 -12.18 -8.75 2.14
C GLN A 54 -12.78 -8.97 3.52
N SER A 55 -11.92 -9.24 4.51
CA SER A 55 -12.32 -9.37 5.91
C SER A 55 -12.41 -7.98 6.53
N GLN A 56 -13.63 -7.53 6.83
CA GLN A 56 -13.90 -6.20 7.39
C GLN A 56 -13.23 -6.00 8.76
N ASP A 57 -13.17 -7.04 9.59
CA ASP A 57 -12.54 -6.99 10.92
C ASP A 57 -11.02 -6.76 10.87
N ARG A 58 -10.39 -6.93 9.70
CA ARG A 58 -8.94 -6.72 9.49
C ARG A 58 -8.64 -5.52 8.61
N ALA A 59 -9.66 -4.77 8.20
CA ALA A 59 -9.47 -3.58 7.39
C ALA A 59 -8.93 -2.43 8.26
N SER A 60 -7.88 -1.78 7.78
CA SER A 60 -7.34 -0.55 8.37
C SER A 60 -7.34 0.56 7.32
N TYR A 61 -7.87 1.72 7.65
CA TYR A 61 -7.90 2.86 6.74
C TYR A 61 -6.58 3.64 6.79
N ALA A 62 -5.94 3.81 5.63
CA ALA A 62 -4.76 4.66 5.48
C ALA A 62 -5.20 6.03 4.94
N HIS A 63 -5.36 7.01 5.83
CA HIS A 63 -5.73 8.37 5.41
C HIS A 63 -4.59 9.08 4.67
N LYS A 64 -4.95 10.09 3.91
CA LYS A 64 -3.98 10.95 3.23
C LYS A 64 -3.14 11.69 4.26
N LEU A 65 -1.82 11.61 4.13
CA LEU A 65 -0.88 12.33 4.98
C LEU A 65 -1.06 13.85 4.85
N SER A 66 -1.06 14.52 5.99
CA SER A 66 -1.09 15.98 6.12
C SER A 66 0.29 16.55 6.46
N LYS A 67 0.51 17.82 6.13
CA LYS A 67 1.76 18.53 6.47
C LYS A 67 1.94 18.71 7.99
N SER A 68 0.86 18.74 8.75
CA SER A 68 0.92 18.76 10.22
C SER A 68 1.51 17.47 10.77
N GLU A 69 1.19 16.34 10.15
CA GLU A 69 1.71 15.05 10.57
C GLU A 69 3.20 14.90 10.32
N SER A 70 3.82 15.66 9.40
CA SER A 70 5.27 15.60 9.20
C SER A 70 6.11 16.31 10.26
N LYS A 71 5.47 17.05 11.18
CA LYS A 71 6.17 17.67 12.31
C LYS A 71 6.66 16.58 13.26
N ILE A 72 7.95 16.65 13.62
CA ILE A 72 8.52 15.76 14.63
C ILE A 72 8.00 16.17 16.00
N ASN A 73 7.41 15.23 16.71
CA ASN A 73 7.07 15.37 18.12
C ASN A 73 8.17 14.70 18.94
N TRP A 74 9.04 15.49 19.57
CA TRP A 74 10.18 14.99 20.33
C TRP A 74 9.81 14.24 21.62
N TYR A 75 8.54 14.25 22.03
CA TYR A 75 8.03 13.41 23.11
C TYR A 75 7.72 11.96 22.67
N GLU A 76 7.76 11.67 21.37
CA GLU A 76 7.61 10.30 20.86
C GLU A 76 8.89 9.48 21.04
N SER A 77 8.77 8.15 20.97
CA SER A 77 9.95 7.27 21.02
C SER A 77 10.88 7.51 19.82
N ALA A 78 12.19 7.29 20.02
CA ALA A 78 13.17 7.38 18.94
C ALA A 78 12.82 6.46 17.75
N TYR A 79 12.25 5.28 18.01
CA TYR A 79 11.79 4.36 16.98
C TYR A 79 10.62 4.93 16.16
N THR A 80 9.64 5.54 16.83
CA THR A 80 8.51 6.20 16.17
C THR A 80 9.00 7.33 15.27
N ILE A 81 9.91 8.17 15.79
CA ILE A 81 10.50 9.29 15.05
C ILE A 81 11.30 8.78 13.83
N ASP A 82 12.10 7.72 13.99
CA ASP A 82 12.83 7.09 12.88
C ASP A 82 11.89 6.54 11.80
N CYS A 83 10.82 5.83 12.19
CA CYS A 83 9.80 5.35 11.25
C CYS A 83 9.12 6.49 10.51
N LYS A 84 8.82 7.58 11.22
CA LYS A 84 8.19 8.78 10.68
C LYS A 84 9.08 9.45 9.63
N ILE A 85 10.37 9.60 9.93
CA ILE A 85 11.36 10.16 8.99
C ILE A 85 11.44 9.29 7.73
N ARG A 86 11.59 7.97 7.88
CA ARG A 86 11.67 7.05 6.73
C ARG A 86 10.39 6.97 5.90
N GLY A 87 9.24 7.02 6.56
CA GLY A 87 7.92 6.94 5.93
C GLY A 87 7.48 8.25 5.26
N MET A 88 7.94 9.40 5.77
CA MET A 88 7.54 10.73 5.29
C MET A 88 8.59 11.41 4.39
N ASN A 89 9.71 10.74 4.11
CA ASN A 89 10.70 11.23 3.14
C ASN A 89 10.18 11.05 1.70
N HIS A 90 9.18 11.84 1.33
CA HIS A 90 8.64 11.94 -0.01
C HIS A 90 9.43 13.03 -0.74
N GLY A 91 10.38 12.66 -1.59
CA GLY A 91 10.90 13.60 -2.58
C GLY A 91 9.77 13.97 -3.55
N GLN A 92 9.04 15.05 -3.28
CA GLN A 92 8.02 15.71 -4.11
C GLN A 92 6.94 14.86 -4.84
N VAL A 93 6.83 13.55 -4.64
CA VAL A 93 5.85 12.73 -5.36
C VAL A 93 4.86 12.10 -4.38
N LEU A 94 3.67 12.68 -4.39
CA LEU A 94 2.50 12.24 -3.67
C LEU A 94 1.83 11.09 -4.43
N PHE A 95 2.17 9.83 -4.11
CA PHE A 95 1.34 8.67 -4.50
C PHE A 95 1.36 7.60 -3.41
N LEU A 96 0.18 7.38 -2.80
CA LEU A 96 -0.14 6.19 -2.02
C LEU A 96 -0.44 5.08 -3.02
N LEU A 97 0.41 4.05 -3.08
CA LEU A 97 0.21 2.89 -3.95
C LEU A 97 -0.19 1.68 -3.08
N ILE A 98 -1.49 1.57 -2.78
CA ILE A 98 -2.09 0.30 -2.36
C ILE A 98 -2.39 -0.46 -3.65
N ILE A 99 -1.59 -1.48 -3.97
CA ILE A 99 -1.89 -2.34 -5.12
C ILE A 99 -2.81 -3.46 -4.65
N ILE A 100 -4.10 -3.15 -4.58
CA ILE A 100 -5.14 -4.14 -4.74
C ILE A 100 -5.55 -4.04 -6.21
N ALA A 101 -5.26 -5.06 -7.01
CA ALA A 101 -5.71 -5.11 -8.40
C ALA A 101 -7.24 -5.29 -8.44
N THR A 102 -7.98 -4.21 -8.24
CA THR A 102 -9.44 -4.18 -8.41
C THR A 102 -9.74 -3.60 -9.79
N LEU A 103 -9.91 -4.46 -10.80
CA LEU A 103 -10.38 -4.04 -12.13
C LEU A 103 -11.91 -3.86 -12.12
N LYS A 104 -12.39 -2.83 -12.82
CA LYS A 104 -13.81 -2.53 -13.11
C LYS A 104 -14.01 -2.72 -14.62
N PHE A 105 -15.07 -3.43 -14.99
CA PHE A 105 -15.79 -3.22 -16.24
C PHE A 105 -17.07 -2.47 -15.89
#